data_AF-A0A0D5BWY7-F1
#
_entry.id   AF-A0A0D5BWY7-F1
#
_cell.length_a   1.000
_cell.length_b   1.000
_cell.length_c   1.000
_cell.angle_alpha   90.00
_cell.angle_beta   90.00
_cell.angle_gamma   90.00
#
_symmetry.space_group_name_H-M   'P 1'
#
loop_
_entity.id
_entity.type
_entity.pdbx_description
1 polymer ?
#
loop_
_entity_poly.entity_id
_entity_poly.type
_entity_poly.pdbx_seq_one_letter_code
_entity_poly.pdbx_strand_id
1 'polypeptide(L)'
;MSDFLSFTLENIRNGGTFMGWMESRRLEWAPLMAARLRYLLEGRTFVLMCDEQRAWYEEYFLANINSKTTRPMLPFVSLKSLCKKKIQNIEDIALLNDLLDISFPNGFIYFYIGSASDKKSLIAKSRDDSL
;
A
#
# COMPACT_ATOMS: atom_id res chain seq x y z
N MET A 1 5.30 19.07 -2.78
CA MET A 1 6.15 18.01 -3.39
C MET A 1 7.63 18.16 -3.03
N SER A 2 8.23 19.36 -3.07
CA SER A 2 9.60 19.59 -2.58
C SER A 2 9.82 19.12 -1.15
N ASP A 3 8.81 19.32 -0.29
CA ASP A 3 8.85 18.95 1.12
C ASP A 3 9.03 17.44 1.35
N PHE A 4 8.28 16.58 0.64
CA PHE A 4 8.40 15.12 0.77
C PHE A 4 9.77 14.59 0.29
N LEU A 5 10.31 15.18 -0.78
CA LEU A 5 11.61 14.79 -1.32
C LEU A 5 12.76 15.17 -0.37
N SER A 6 12.68 16.34 0.26
CA SER A 6 13.64 16.77 1.28
C SER A 6 13.50 15.95 2.56
N PHE A 7 12.27 15.73 3.03
CA PHE A 7 11.95 14.90 4.19
C PHE A 7 12.50 13.48 4.04
N THR A 8 12.28 12.83 2.89
CA THR A 8 12.77 11.48 2.64
C THR A 8 14.28 11.40 2.57
N LEU A 9 14.94 12.40 1.97
CA LEU A 9 16.40 12.50 1.92
C LEU A 9 17.02 12.61 3.31
N GLU A 10 16.47 13.48 4.16
CA GLU A 10 16.94 13.67 5.54
C GLU A 10 16.80 12.37 6.34
N ASN A 11 15.65 11.71 6.27
CA ASN A 11 15.40 10.46 6.98
C ASN A 11 16.31 9.32 6.49
N ILE A 12 16.59 9.24 5.18
CA ILE A 12 17.52 8.26 4.62
C ILE A 12 18.93 8.46 5.18
N ARG A 13 19.42 9.70 5.20
CA ARG A 13 20.76 10.02 5.72
C ARG A 13 20.88 9.76 7.21
N ASN A 14 19.84 10.05 7.97
CA ASN A 14 19.76 9.71 9.39
C ASN A 14 19.75 8.19 9.63
N GLY A 15 19.28 7.40 8.65
CA GLY A 15 19.37 5.94 8.65
C GLY A 15 20.79 5.39 8.44
N GLY A 16 21.77 6.21 8.06
CA GLY A 16 23.17 5.81 7.91
C GLY A 16 23.52 5.19 6.55
N THR A 17 24.78 4.77 6.42
CA THR A 17 25.42 4.44 5.12
C THR A 17 24.76 3.28 4.37
N PHE A 18 24.10 2.35 5.07
CA PHE A 18 23.41 1.22 4.43
C PHE A 18 22.18 1.65 3.60
N MET A 19 21.67 2.86 3.79
CA MET A 19 20.54 3.40 3.04
C MET A 19 20.94 4.08 1.72
N GLY A 20 22.24 4.07 1.36
CA GLY A 20 22.75 4.71 0.14
C GLY A 20 22.06 4.24 -1.15
N TRP A 21 21.63 2.98 -1.20
CA TRP A 21 20.87 2.45 -2.34
C TRP A 21 19.48 3.09 -2.50
N MET A 22 18.87 3.54 -1.40
CA MET A 22 17.55 4.17 -1.40
C MET A 22 17.65 5.66 -1.76
N GLU A 23 18.75 6.32 -1.36
CA GLU A 23 19.08 7.68 -1.77
C GLU A 23 19.33 7.75 -3.29
N SER A 24 20.11 6.81 -3.84
CA SER A 24 20.44 6.81 -5.27
C SER A 24 19.21 6.64 -6.18
N ARG A 25 18.22 5.88 -5.72
CA ARG A 25 16.96 5.62 -6.44
C ARG A 25 15.81 6.54 -6.01
N ARG A 26 16.07 7.60 -5.23
CA ARG A 26 15.03 8.46 -4.66
C ARG A 26 14.06 9.03 -5.69
N LEU A 27 14.56 9.40 -6.87
CA LEU A 27 13.72 9.97 -7.94
C LEU A 27 12.78 8.92 -8.57
N GLU A 28 13.07 7.63 -8.43
CA GLU A 28 12.23 6.55 -8.95
C GLU A 28 11.01 6.29 -8.05
N TRP A 29 11.19 6.32 -6.72
CA TRP A 29 10.15 5.88 -5.80
C TRP A 29 9.45 7.04 -5.06
N ALA A 30 10.15 8.13 -4.73
CA ALA A 30 9.58 9.17 -3.88
C ALA A 30 8.41 9.93 -4.53
N PRO A 31 8.43 10.27 -5.83
CA PRO A 31 7.27 10.89 -6.47
C PRO A 31 6.05 9.96 -6.50
N LEU A 32 6.26 8.66 -6.76
CA LEU A 32 5.20 7.64 -6.76
C LEU A 32 4.56 7.54 -5.36
N MET A 33 5.40 7.45 -4.33
CA MET A 33 4.92 7.42 -2.95
C MET A 33 4.18 8.70 -2.56
N ALA A 34 4.69 9.88 -2.92
CA ALA A 34 4.03 11.15 -2.62
C ALA A 34 2.63 11.22 -3.26
N ALA A 35 2.50 10.77 -4.51
CA ALA A 35 1.23 10.76 -5.23
C ALA A 35 0.20 9.85 -4.56
N ARG A 36 0.63 8.70 -4.03
CA ARG A 36 -0.26 7.74 -3.34
C ARG A 36 -0.55 8.13 -1.90
N LEU A 37 0.43 8.67 -1.16
CA LEU A 37 0.23 9.16 0.21
C LEU A 37 -0.77 10.31 0.29
N ARG A 38 -0.98 11.05 -0.80
CA ARG A 38 -2.08 12.04 -0.87
C ARG A 38 -3.44 11.39 -0.61
N TYR A 39 -3.69 10.18 -1.12
CA TYR A 39 -4.94 9.46 -0.87
C TYR A 39 -5.14 9.12 0.62
N LEU A 40 -4.05 8.88 1.35
CA LEU A 40 -4.11 8.68 2.79
C LEU A 40 -4.57 9.95 3.51
N LEU A 41 -4.09 11.12 3.07
CA LEU A 41 -4.49 12.42 3.61
C LEU A 41 -5.93 12.79 3.23
N GLU A 42 -6.42 12.31 2.07
CA GLU A 42 -7.81 12.43 1.63
C GLU A 42 -8.76 11.47 2.37
N GLY A 43 -8.23 10.61 3.27
CA GLY A 43 -9.03 9.69 4.08
C GLY A 43 -9.42 8.39 3.36
N ARG A 44 -8.74 8.03 2.26
CA ARG A 44 -8.97 6.76 1.57
C ARG A 44 -8.38 5.59 2.35
N THR A 45 -9.05 4.44 2.26
CA THR A 45 -8.58 3.20 2.88
C THR A 45 -7.55 2.48 2.01
N PHE A 46 -6.48 1.99 2.61
CA PHE A 46 -5.48 1.18 1.94
C PHE A 46 -5.75 -0.31 2.19
N VAL A 47 -6.11 -1.02 1.14
CA VAL A 47 -6.38 -2.46 1.15
C VAL A 47 -5.08 -3.19 0.83
N LEU A 48 -4.41 -3.68 1.86
CA LEU A 48 -3.11 -4.35 1.79
C LEU A 48 -3.26 -5.82 1.37
N MET A 49 -2.38 -6.24 0.47
CA MET A 49 -2.21 -7.64 0.08
C MET A 49 -0.75 -7.93 -0.28
N CYS A 50 -0.22 -9.02 0.25
CA CYS A 50 1.07 -9.54 -0.16
C CYS A 50 0.94 -10.84 -0.96
N ASP A 51 1.93 -11.15 -1.79
CA ASP A 51 2.11 -12.53 -2.26
C ASP A 51 2.50 -13.47 -1.10
N GLU A 52 2.58 -14.76 -1.40
CA GLU A 52 2.86 -15.78 -0.38
C GLU A 52 4.25 -15.63 0.27
N GLN A 53 5.27 -15.26 -0.51
CA GLN A 53 6.64 -15.07 0.01
C GLN A 53 6.74 -13.86 0.97
N ARG A 54 5.88 -12.86 0.78
CA ARG A 54 5.82 -11.64 1.61
C ARG A 54 4.64 -11.63 2.58
N ALA A 55 3.99 -12.78 2.82
CA ALA A 55 2.86 -12.86 3.76
C ALA A 55 3.23 -12.40 5.18
N TRP A 56 4.46 -12.70 5.62
CA TRP A 56 5.02 -12.22 6.89
C TRP A 56 5.06 -10.68 6.97
N TYR A 57 5.30 -10.01 5.84
CA TYR A 57 5.38 -8.56 5.79
C TYR A 57 4.00 -7.92 5.97
N GLU A 58 2.94 -8.56 5.47
CA GLU A 58 1.57 -8.08 5.68
C GLU A 58 1.23 -8.04 7.18
N GLU A 59 1.57 -9.11 7.89
CA GLU A 59 1.34 -9.22 9.34
C GLU A 59 2.21 -8.24 10.12
N TYR A 60 3.51 -8.16 9.77
CA TYR A 60 4.42 -7.19 10.34
C TYR A 60 3.92 -5.75 10.15
N PHE A 61 3.51 -5.39 8.93
CA PHE A 61 3.05 -4.05 8.60
C PHE A 61 1.81 -3.67 9.43
N LEU A 62 0.79 -4.53 9.43
CA LEU A 62 -0.48 -4.25 10.12
C LEU A 62 -0.31 -4.20 11.64
N ALA A 63 0.58 -5.03 12.20
CA ALA A 63 0.90 -4.99 13.64
C ALA A 63 1.62 -3.69 14.05
N ASN A 64 2.38 -3.06 13.14
CA ASN A 64 3.25 -1.92 13.48
C ASN A 64 2.69 -0.56 13.06
N ILE A 65 1.92 -0.47 11.98
CA ILE A 65 1.52 0.82 11.40
C ILE A 65 0.71 1.68 12.40
N ASN A 66 -0.13 1.02 13.21
CA ASN A 66 -1.02 1.63 14.21
C ASN A 66 -0.64 1.30 15.67
N SER A 67 0.59 0.83 15.94
CA SER A 67 0.98 0.39 17.29
C SER A 67 1.27 1.53 18.28
N LYS A 68 1.63 2.72 17.79
CA LYS A 68 2.02 3.86 18.63
C LYS A 68 0.80 4.71 18.99
N THR A 69 0.55 4.89 20.28
CA THR A 69 -0.59 5.66 20.82
C THR A 69 -0.52 7.17 20.53
N THR A 70 0.66 7.70 20.25
CA THR A 70 0.87 9.13 19.96
C THR A 70 0.67 9.49 18.49
N ARG A 71 0.33 8.52 17.63
CA ARG A 71 0.12 8.72 16.19
C ARG A 71 -1.36 8.53 15.85
N PRO A 72 -1.88 9.23 14.82
CA PRO A 72 -3.22 8.95 14.33
C PRO A 72 -3.32 7.52 13.82
N MET A 73 -4.49 6.91 13.99
CA MET A 73 -4.79 5.63 13.36
C MET A 73 -4.90 5.82 11.86
N LEU A 74 -4.22 4.96 11.11
CA LEU A 74 -4.19 4.98 9.66
C LEU A 74 -5.08 3.85 9.11
N PRO A 75 -5.87 4.10 8.05
CA PRO A 75 -6.84 3.16 7.51
C PRO A 75 -6.18 2.10 6.62
N PHE A 76 -5.35 1.24 7.20
CA PHE A 76 -4.78 0.07 6.52
C PHE A 76 -5.49 -1.20 6.95
N VAL A 77 -5.97 -1.97 5.98
CA VAL A 77 -6.74 -3.20 6.22
C VAL A 77 -6.25 -4.31 5.32
N SER A 78 -6.29 -5.54 5.81
CA SER A 78 -5.92 -6.72 5.04
C SER A 78 -7.06 -7.16 4.13
N LEU A 79 -6.77 -7.40 2.84
CA LEU A 79 -7.75 -7.97 1.90
C LEU A 79 -8.23 -9.35 2.36
N LYS A 80 -7.32 -10.21 2.87
CA LYS A 80 -7.67 -11.54 3.39
C LYS A 80 -8.58 -11.46 4.62
N SER A 81 -8.64 -10.32 5.31
CA SER A 81 -9.57 -10.11 6.43
C SER A 81 -10.96 -9.66 5.96
N LEU A 82 -11.05 -8.90 4.87
CA LEU A 82 -12.31 -8.41 4.31
C LEU A 82 -13.04 -9.45 3.45
N CYS A 83 -12.30 -10.21 2.64
CA CYS A 83 -12.87 -11.17 1.71
C CYS A 83 -12.13 -12.51 1.80
N LYS A 84 -12.86 -13.56 2.24
CA LYS A 84 -12.35 -14.94 2.28
C LYS A 84 -12.61 -15.71 0.97
N LYS A 85 -13.41 -15.15 0.06
CA LYS A 85 -13.68 -15.76 -1.26
C LYS A 85 -12.39 -15.77 -2.07
N LYS A 86 -12.07 -16.91 -2.69
CA LYS A 86 -10.96 -16.99 -3.64
C LYS A 86 -11.33 -16.23 -4.91
N ILE A 87 -10.49 -15.28 -5.29
CA ILE A 87 -10.62 -14.49 -6.52
C ILE A 87 -9.81 -15.19 -7.61
N GLN A 88 -10.48 -15.68 -8.67
CA GLN A 88 -9.81 -16.51 -9.68
C GLN A 88 -9.80 -15.89 -11.08
N ASN A 89 -10.83 -15.11 -11.42
CA ASN A 89 -11.04 -14.54 -12.75
C ASN A 89 -11.35 -13.04 -12.67
N ILE A 90 -11.56 -12.42 -13.84
CA ILE A 90 -11.80 -10.98 -13.95
C ILE A 90 -13.17 -10.62 -13.38
N GLU A 91 -14.16 -11.49 -13.52
CA GLU A 91 -15.50 -11.29 -12.95
C GLU A 91 -15.45 -11.25 -11.41
N ASP A 92 -14.67 -12.12 -10.78
CA ASP A 92 -14.44 -12.09 -9.33
C ASP A 92 -13.75 -10.81 -8.89
N ILE A 93 -12.84 -10.26 -9.69
CA ILE A 93 -12.16 -8.98 -9.41
C ILE A 93 -13.16 -7.83 -9.48
N ALA A 94 -14.05 -7.82 -10.49
CA ALA A 94 -15.09 -6.81 -10.61
C ALA A 94 -16.03 -6.83 -9.38
N LEU A 95 -16.51 -8.02 -8.99
CA LEU A 95 -17.34 -8.17 -7.79
C LEU A 95 -16.62 -7.78 -6.50
N LEU A 96 -15.30 -8.04 -6.41
CA LEU A 96 -14.49 -7.57 -5.29
C LEU A 96 -14.41 -6.04 -5.27
N ASN A 97 -14.18 -5.40 -6.42
CA ASN A 97 -14.15 -3.94 -6.52
C ASN A 97 -15.50 -3.33 -6.11
N ASP A 98 -16.61 -3.87 -6.60
CA ASP A 98 -17.96 -3.43 -6.21
C ASP A 98 -18.18 -3.53 -4.70
N LEU A 99 -17.76 -4.64 -4.09
CA LEU A 99 -17.84 -4.82 -2.63
C LEU A 99 -17.04 -3.74 -1.87
N LEU A 100 -15.82 -3.46 -2.31
CA LEU A 100 -14.94 -2.50 -1.65
C LEU A 100 -15.39 -1.06 -1.87
N ASP A 101 -15.93 -0.72 -3.03
CA ASP A 101 -16.50 0.60 -3.31
C ASP A 101 -17.73 0.87 -2.41
N ILE A 102 -18.57 -0.14 -2.17
CA ILE A 102 -19.68 -0.04 -1.20
C ILE A 102 -19.16 0.07 0.24
N SER A 103 -18.13 -0.71 0.58
CA SER A 103 -17.58 -0.77 1.94
C SER A 103 -16.80 0.48 2.35
N PHE A 104 -16.18 1.17 1.38
CA PHE A 104 -15.36 2.35 1.59
C PHE A 104 -15.89 3.53 0.76
N PRO A 105 -16.92 4.26 1.24
CA PRO A 105 -17.54 5.37 0.51
C PRO A 105 -16.58 6.51 0.14
N ASN A 106 -15.52 6.71 0.92
CA ASN A 106 -14.47 7.70 0.64
C ASN A 106 -13.40 7.19 -0.34
N GLY A 107 -13.60 5.99 -0.91
CA GLY A 107 -12.68 5.32 -1.80
C GLY A 107 -11.63 4.48 -1.08
N PHE A 108 -11.03 3.57 -1.84
CA PHE A 108 -9.93 2.73 -1.39
C PHE A 108 -8.81 2.67 -2.43
N ILE A 109 -7.63 2.26 -1.98
CA ILE A 109 -6.43 2.05 -2.79
C ILE A 109 -5.94 0.64 -2.51
N TYR A 110 -5.73 -0.16 -3.55
CA TYR A 110 -4.99 -1.42 -3.37
C TYR A 110 -3.53 -1.11 -3.10
N PHE A 111 -2.98 -1.71 -2.05
CA PHE A 111 -1.55 -1.66 -1.75
C PHE A 111 -1.00 -3.08 -1.87
N TYR A 112 -0.33 -3.37 -2.98
CA TYR A 112 0.16 -4.71 -3.28
C TYR A 112 1.67 -4.80 -3.17
N ILE A 113 2.14 -5.79 -2.41
CA ILE A 113 3.56 -6.04 -2.21
C ILE A 113 3.88 -7.47 -2.60
N GLY A 114 4.55 -7.63 -3.75
CA GLY A 114 4.96 -8.94 -4.21
C GLY A 114 5.37 -8.96 -5.66
N SER A 115 5.48 -10.18 -6.18
CA SER A 115 5.82 -10.41 -7.58
C SER A 115 4.73 -9.92 -8.52
N ALA A 116 5.13 -9.35 -9.66
CA ALA A 116 4.22 -9.01 -10.75
C ALA A 116 3.62 -10.25 -11.46
N SER A 117 4.14 -11.45 -11.17
CA SER A 117 3.64 -12.74 -11.68
C SER A 117 2.62 -13.40 -10.74
N ASP A 118 2.44 -12.91 -9.51
CA ASP A 118 1.43 -13.45 -8.60
C ASP A 118 0.02 -13.05 -9.05
N LYS A 119 -0.96 -13.92 -8.81
CA LYS A 119 -2.36 -13.67 -9.18
C LYS A 119 -2.95 -12.44 -8.50
N LYS A 120 -2.55 -12.12 -7.26
CA LYS A 120 -3.00 -10.91 -6.54
C LYS A 120 -2.51 -9.63 -7.21
N SER A 121 -1.43 -9.69 -7.98
CA SER A 121 -0.99 -8.53 -8.77
C SER A 121 -2.03 -8.13 -9.83
N LEU A 122 -2.85 -9.07 -10.33
CA LEU A 122 -3.93 -8.78 -11.27
C LEU A 122 -5.06 -7.98 -10.59
N ILE A 123 -5.30 -8.25 -9.30
CA ILE A 123 -6.27 -7.49 -8.49
C ILE A 123 -5.79 -6.04 -8.38
N ALA A 124 -4.53 -5.82 -7.99
CA ALA A 124 -3.98 -4.47 -7.88
C ALA A 124 -3.96 -3.74 -9.23
N LYS A 125 -3.59 -4.43 -10.32
CA LYS A 125 -3.60 -3.86 -11.68
C LYS A 125 -4.99 -3.56 -12.24
N SER A 126 -6.07 -4.02 -11.58
CA SER A 126 -7.44 -3.69 -12.00
C SER A 126 -7.82 -2.23 -11.71
N ARG A 127 -6.99 -1.49 -10.96
CA ARG A 127 -7.18 -0.07 -10.69
C ARG A 127 -5.90 0.73 -10.93
N ASP A 128 -6.04 1.89 -11.56
CA ASP A 128 -4.93 2.80 -11.90
C ASP A 128 -4.36 3.55 -10.69
N ASP A 129 -5.14 3.65 -9.61
CA ASP A 129 -4.78 4.34 -8.38
C ASP A 129 -4.01 3.47 -7.38
N SER A 130 -3.84 2.18 -7.68
CA SER A 130 -3.10 1.22 -6.85
C SER A 130 -1.66 1.64 -6.57
N LEU A 131 -1.17 1.19 -5.41
CA LEU A 131 0.19 1.33 -4.91
C LEU A 131 0.94 -0.01 -4.93
#